data_AF-K9UCB5-F1
#
_entry.id   AF-K9UCB5-F1
#
_cell.length_a   1.000
_cell.length_b   1.000
_cell.length_c   1.000
_cell.angle_alpha   90.00
_cell.angle_beta   90.00
_cell.angle_gamma   90.00
#
_symmetry.space_group_name_H-M   'P 1'
#
loop_
_entity.id
_entity.type
_entity.pdbx_description
1 polymer ?
#
loop_
_entity_poly.entity_id
_entity_poly.type
_entity_poly.pdbx_seq_one_letter_code
_entity_poly.pdbx_strand_id
1 'polypeptide(L)'
;MMPNLLSLIPGATWKHPNPKLQLAWNSARIGFVIFPLVPLIGAIFIFRGLVHTWRHCGDEIRRRRSNWGLAILSPWLILVSLFGFQPGDAALGLVNFLPFFAFFAAYRMLIQSPDQLRQLAWIVTIPALPIMLLGLSQMFGWGTTIPLFDTGGYLWQMHPHGHPLGRMSAVFAHANPLAAYLQMVFIFSLGLIADRYQQAKATPTLKFWKAPAVWWLGVILGLCSICLILTSSRGAWGVAIASSLVFTIYQGWYWILGIVTAIGTVILSAAYAPAPLKEPLRSIVPRYFWARITDEMYPDRPEAMTRVAQWKFAWNLTQARPITGWGLQSFGPLYQQVSQIWLGYPHNLLLMLSSNLGIPATIALFGLVGWILSQGTLLFLNFPLQWRSERTIFFTYLIAFAGFIVFNITDVTALELRLNTHAWLILACICGIVDRAKSNG
;
A
#
# COMPACT_ATOMS: atom_id res chain seq x y z
N MET A 1 -24.13 -25.47 -2.58
CA MET A 1 -23.94 -24.39 -1.58
C MET A 1 -22.47 -24.01 -1.57
N MET A 2 -22.10 -22.83 -2.08
CA MET A 2 -20.73 -22.33 -1.89
C MET A 2 -20.53 -22.08 -0.38
N PRO A 3 -19.48 -22.64 0.26
CA PRO A 3 -19.14 -22.25 1.62
C PRO A 3 -18.95 -20.74 1.65
N ASN A 4 -19.63 -20.07 2.58
CA ASN A 4 -19.51 -18.63 2.74
C ASN A 4 -18.05 -18.31 3.05
N LEU A 5 -17.27 -17.84 2.07
CA LEU A 5 -15.84 -17.57 2.22
C LEU A 5 -15.55 -16.64 3.43
N LEU A 6 -16.52 -15.79 3.79
CA LEU A 6 -16.45 -14.94 4.98
C LEU A 6 -16.51 -15.70 6.30
N SER A 7 -17.14 -16.89 6.35
CA SER A 7 -17.23 -17.72 7.57
C SER A 7 -15.90 -18.33 8.00
N LEU A 8 -14.91 -18.36 7.10
CA LEU A 8 -13.56 -18.83 7.36
C LEU A 8 -12.65 -17.74 7.96
N ILE A 9 -13.07 -16.48 7.90
CA ILE A 9 -12.32 -15.35 8.48
C ILE A 9 -12.55 -15.33 9.99
N PRO A 10 -11.48 -15.30 10.82
CA PRO A 10 -11.65 -15.11 12.26
C PRO A 10 -12.50 -13.87 12.57
N GLY A 11 -13.60 -14.07 13.32
CA GLY A 11 -14.56 -12.99 13.61
C GLY A 11 -15.67 -12.83 12.57
N ALA A 12 -15.92 -13.83 11.71
CA ALA A 12 -17.02 -13.81 10.74
C ALA A 12 -18.39 -13.46 11.34
N THR A 13 -18.65 -13.95 12.57
CA THR A 13 -19.88 -13.74 13.34
C THR A 13 -19.94 -12.39 14.06
N TRP A 14 -18.88 -11.57 13.97
CA TRP A 14 -18.82 -10.26 14.59
C TRP A 14 -19.92 -9.35 14.04
N LYS A 15 -20.64 -8.70 14.95
CA LYS A 15 -21.69 -7.73 14.65
C LYS A 15 -21.17 -6.32 14.91
N HIS A 16 -21.53 -5.41 14.01
CA HIS A 16 -21.19 -4.01 14.11
C HIS A 16 -21.90 -3.39 15.33
N PRO A 17 -21.18 -2.63 16.19
CA PRO A 17 -21.76 -2.03 17.40
C PRO A 17 -22.97 -1.15 17.11
N ASN A 18 -22.97 -0.48 15.97
CA ASN A 18 -24.13 0.19 15.41
C ASN A 18 -24.81 -0.71 14.36
N PRO A 19 -26.02 -1.26 14.63
CA PRO A 19 -26.73 -2.14 13.69
C PRO A 19 -27.01 -1.51 12.32
N LYS A 20 -27.21 -0.18 12.28
CA LYS A 20 -27.47 0.55 11.02
C LYS A 20 -26.28 0.48 10.06
N LEU A 21 -25.07 0.25 10.57
CA LEU A 21 -23.85 0.14 9.77
C LEU A 21 -23.47 -1.31 9.43
N GLN A 22 -24.23 -2.31 9.90
CA GLN A 22 -23.92 -3.72 9.63
C GLN A 22 -23.90 -4.03 8.12
N LEU A 23 -24.84 -3.47 7.35
CA LEU A 23 -24.90 -3.69 5.91
C LEU A 23 -23.70 -3.04 5.20
N ALA A 24 -23.29 -1.85 5.65
CA ALA A 24 -22.13 -1.15 5.12
C ALA A 24 -20.86 -1.98 5.38
N TRP A 25 -20.73 -2.50 6.61
CA TRP A 25 -19.62 -3.36 7.01
C TRP A 25 -19.57 -4.66 6.20
N ASN A 26 -20.70 -5.36 6.03
CA ASN A 26 -20.77 -6.57 5.21
C ASN A 26 -20.38 -6.30 3.76
N SER A 27 -20.87 -5.19 3.19
CA SER A 27 -20.54 -4.78 1.82
C SER A 27 -19.04 -4.49 1.70
N ALA A 28 -18.46 -3.74 2.64
CA ALA A 28 -17.03 -3.47 2.67
C ALA A 28 -16.20 -4.76 2.71
N ARG A 29 -16.57 -5.72 3.58
CA ARG A 29 -15.85 -7.00 3.68
C ARG A 29 -15.85 -7.77 2.35
N ILE A 30 -17.01 -7.92 1.72
CA ILE A 30 -17.13 -8.59 0.41
C ILE A 30 -16.31 -7.84 -0.64
N GLY A 31 -16.44 -6.52 -0.67
CA GLY A 31 -15.73 -5.67 -1.61
C GLY A 31 -14.23 -5.83 -1.53
N PHE A 32 -13.64 -5.70 -0.34
CA PHE A 32 -12.19 -5.79 -0.16
C PHE A 32 -11.61 -7.19 -0.36
N VAL A 33 -12.40 -8.27 -0.21
CA VAL A 33 -11.95 -9.62 -0.58
C VAL A 33 -11.83 -9.76 -2.11
N ILE A 34 -12.78 -9.21 -2.87
CA ILE A 34 -12.82 -9.36 -4.34
C ILE A 34 -11.91 -8.34 -5.03
N PHE A 35 -11.81 -7.14 -4.48
CA PHE A 35 -11.24 -5.96 -5.12
C PHE A 35 -9.79 -6.10 -5.61
N PRO A 36 -8.85 -6.76 -4.88
CA PRO A 36 -7.50 -6.97 -5.40
C PRO A 36 -7.44 -7.79 -6.69
N LEU A 37 -8.34 -8.77 -6.84
CA LEU A 37 -8.43 -9.65 -8.01
C LEU A 37 -9.24 -9.01 -9.15
N VAL A 38 -10.43 -8.52 -8.84
CA VAL A 38 -11.37 -7.95 -9.81
C VAL A 38 -11.86 -6.58 -9.32
N PRO A 39 -11.11 -5.50 -9.61
CA PRO A 39 -11.37 -4.18 -9.03
C PRO A 39 -12.77 -3.64 -9.31
N LEU A 40 -13.31 -3.85 -10.52
CA LEU A 40 -14.64 -3.33 -10.89
C LEU A 40 -15.75 -3.94 -10.02
N ILE A 41 -15.74 -5.25 -9.81
CA ILE A 41 -16.75 -5.94 -8.97
C ILE A 41 -16.57 -5.54 -7.51
N GLY A 42 -15.34 -5.57 -7.01
CA GLY A 42 -15.05 -5.18 -5.63
C GLY A 42 -15.45 -3.73 -5.33
N ALA A 43 -15.22 -2.82 -6.29
CA ALA A 43 -15.55 -1.40 -6.17
C ALA A 43 -17.05 -1.16 -5.99
N ILE A 44 -17.93 -1.96 -6.60
CA ILE A 44 -19.38 -1.85 -6.41
C ILE A 44 -19.77 -2.05 -4.94
N PHE A 45 -19.22 -3.09 -4.29
CA PHE A 45 -19.50 -3.37 -2.89
C PHE A 45 -18.85 -2.36 -1.94
N ILE A 46 -17.64 -1.89 -2.25
CA ILE A 46 -16.97 -0.81 -1.51
C ILE A 46 -17.80 0.48 -1.61
N PHE A 47 -18.26 0.82 -2.81
CA PHE A 47 -19.10 2.00 -3.04
C PHE A 47 -20.45 1.89 -2.33
N ARG A 48 -21.07 0.71 -2.30
CA ARG A 48 -22.28 0.47 -1.50
C ARG A 48 -22.01 0.72 -0.01
N GLY A 49 -20.88 0.25 0.51
CA GLY A 49 -20.44 0.51 1.89
C GLY A 49 -20.25 2.00 2.17
N LEU A 50 -19.62 2.72 1.23
CA LEU A 50 -19.45 4.16 1.25
C LEU A 50 -20.79 4.90 1.34
N VAL A 51 -21.69 4.66 0.39
CA VAL A 51 -23.00 5.33 0.31
C VAL A 51 -23.83 5.08 1.55
N HIS A 52 -23.88 3.83 2.03
CA HIS A 52 -24.67 3.50 3.21
C HIS A 52 -24.13 4.15 4.48
N THR A 53 -22.80 4.25 4.61
CA THR A 53 -22.16 4.96 5.73
C THR A 53 -22.47 6.46 5.68
N TRP A 54 -22.37 7.09 4.51
CA TRP A 54 -22.76 8.50 4.34
C TRP A 54 -24.22 8.76 4.68
N ARG A 55 -25.13 7.86 4.29
CA ARG A 55 -26.56 7.98 4.61
C ARG A 55 -26.85 7.95 6.12
N HIS A 56 -26.09 7.15 6.88
CA HIS A 56 -26.33 6.98 8.32
C HIS A 56 -25.46 7.85 9.22
N CYS A 57 -24.30 8.30 8.76
CA CYS A 57 -23.33 9.06 9.54
C CYS A 57 -23.00 10.43 8.91
N GLY A 58 -23.74 10.90 7.90
CA GLY A 58 -23.42 12.13 7.16
C GLY A 58 -23.28 13.38 8.04
N ASP A 59 -24.12 13.53 9.06
CA ASP A 59 -24.02 14.65 10.01
C ASP A 59 -22.74 14.59 10.84
N GLU A 60 -22.39 13.41 11.35
CA GLU A 60 -21.15 13.21 12.11
C GLU A 60 -19.94 13.46 11.22
N ILE A 61 -19.98 12.98 9.97
CA ILE A 61 -18.90 13.18 8.99
C ILE A 61 -18.69 14.69 8.72
N ARG A 62 -19.77 15.47 8.54
CA ARG A 62 -19.70 16.93 8.32
C ARG A 62 -19.18 17.70 9.53
N ARG A 63 -19.54 17.28 10.75
CA ARG A 63 -19.12 17.97 11.99
C ARG A 63 -17.66 17.74 12.35
N ARG A 64 -17.01 16.68 11.84
CA ARG A 64 -15.61 16.37 12.16
C ARG A 64 -14.63 17.34 11.47
N ARG A 65 -13.99 18.19 12.27
CA ARG A 65 -12.99 19.18 11.81
C ARG A 65 -11.85 18.61 10.97
N SER A 66 -11.42 17.37 11.21
CA SER A 66 -10.37 16.74 10.41
C SER A 66 -10.78 16.49 8.95
N ASN A 67 -12.07 16.36 8.66
CA ASN A 67 -12.56 16.25 7.28
C ASN A 67 -12.57 17.62 6.56
N TRP A 68 -12.56 18.73 7.30
CA TRP A 68 -12.56 20.07 6.70
C TRP A 68 -11.25 20.37 5.99
N GLY A 69 -10.11 19.86 6.47
CA GLY A 69 -8.83 20.00 5.76
C GLY A 69 -8.89 19.42 4.34
N LEU A 70 -9.46 18.22 4.19
CA LEU A 70 -9.65 17.58 2.87
C LEU A 70 -10.73 18.31 2.04
N ALA A 71 -11.80 18.79 2.69
CA ALA A 71 -12.85 19.54 2.02
C ALA A 71 -12.34 20.88 1.48
N ILE A 72 -11.48 21.59 2.20
CA ILE A 72 -10.85 22.86 1.77
C ILE A 72 -9.81 22.60 0.67
N LEU A 73 -9.06 21.50 0.77
CA LEU A 73 -8.11 21.10 -0.27
C LEU A 73 -8.81 20.76 -1.59
N SER A 74 -10.05 20.27 -1.55
CA SER A 74 -10.78 19.81 -2.74
C SER A 74 -11.00 20.92 -3.79
N PRO A 75 -11.58 22.10 -3.48
CA PRO A 75 -11.65 23.23 -4.40
C PRO A 75 -10.28 23.65 -4.94
N TRP A 76 -9.25 23.64 -4.11
CA TRP A 76 -7.90 24.00 -4.54
C TRP A 76 -7.37 23.04 -5.61
N LEU A 77 -7.54 21.72 -5.42
CA LEU A 77 -7.16 20.72 -6.44
C LEU A 77 -7.93 20.92 -7.74
N ILE A 78 -9.23 21.22 -7.66
CA ILE A 78 -10.07 21.51 -8.83
C ILE A 78 -9.52 22.73 -9.58
N LEU A 79 -9.26 23.83 -8.87
CA LEU A 79 -8.71 25.05 -9.47
C LEU A 79 -7.37 24.80 -10.15
N VAL A 80 -6.44 24.12 -9.47
CA VAL A 80 -5.14 23.78 -10.04
C VAL A 80 -5.25 22.90 -11.28
N SER A 81 -6.17 21.93 -11.30
CA SER A 81 -6.40 21.10 -12.49
C SER A 81 -6.99 21.91 -13.65
N LEU A 82 -7.88 22.87 -13.39
CA LEU A 82 -8.45 23.73 -14.44
C LEU A 82 -7.40 24.63 -15.12
N PHE A 83 -6.39 25.07 -14.37
CA PHE A 83 -5.28 25.89 -14.89
C PHE A 83 -4.01 25.09 -15.21
N GLY A 84 -4.12 23.76 -15.23
CA GLY A 84 -3.02 22.86 -15.57
C GLY A 84 -2.60 22.95 -17.03
N PHE A 85 -1.47 22.30 -17.36
CA PHE A 85 -0.92 22.21 -18.71
C PHE A 85 -1.94 21.62 -19.70
N GLN A 86 -2.65 20.58 -19.28
CA GLN A 86 -3.75 19.93 -20.02
C GLN A 86 -4.95 19.77 -19.09
N PRO A 87 -5.89 20.74 -19.07
CA PRO A 87 -7.00 20.74 -18.10
C PRO A 87 -7.89 19.49 -18.15
N GLY A 88 -8.11 18.91 -19.33
CA GLY A 88 -8.89 17.67 -19.50
C GLY A 88 -8.25 16.49 -18.76
N ASP A 89 -6.98 16.22 -19.01
CA ASP A 89 -6.24 15.13 -18.36
C ASP A 89 -6.01 15.41 -16.87
N ALA A 90 -5.79 16.67 -16.50
CA ALA A 90 -5.69 17.09 -15.11
C ALA A 90 -7.01 16.87 -14.33
N ALA A 91 -8.15 17.05 -14.98
CA ALA A 91 -9.46 16.72 -14.40
C ALA A 91 -9.63 15.20 -14.18
N LEU A 92 -9.20 14.37 -15.14
CA LEU A 92 -9.17 12.91 -14.95
C LEU A 92 -8.27 12.51 -13.77
N GLY A 93 -7.18 13.24 -13.56
CA GLY A 93 -6.29 13.03 -12.41
C GLY A 93 -6.97 13.22 -11.05
N LEU A 94 -8.00 14.07 -10.96
CA LEU A 94 -8.73 14.34 -9.70
C LEU A 94 -9.44 13.10 -9.15
N VAL A 95 -9.74 12.13 -10.02
CA VAL A 95 -10.36 10.84 -9.63
C VAL A 95 -9.46 10.07 -8.65
N ASN A 96 -8.15 10.32 -8.64
CA ASN A 96 -7.22 9.73 -7.69
C ASN A 96 -7.22 10.39 -6.29
N PHE A 97 -8.00 11.47 -6.09
CA PHE A 97 -8.02 12.23 -4.83
C PHE A 97 -9.43 12.45 -4.29
N LEU A 98 -10.30 13.15 -5.04
CA LEU A 98 -11.59 13.62 -4.50
C LEU A 98 -12.52 12.48 -4.05
N PRO A 99 -12.71 11.40 -4.83
CA PRO A 99 -13.48 10.24 -4.38
C PRO A 99 -12.88 9.61 -3.11
N PHE A 100 -11.55 9.63 -3.00
CA PHE A 100 -10.83 9.04 -1.87
C PHE A 100 -10.94 9.87 -0.59
N PHE A 101 -11.08 11.19 -0.69
CA PHE A 101 -11.38 12.04 0.47
C PHE A 101 -12.76 11.71 1.05
N ALA A 102 -13.77 11.54 0.18
CA ALA A 102 -15.10 11.11 0.60
C ALA A 102 -15.10 9.68 1.14
N PHE A 103 -14.32 8.79 0.53
CA PHE A 103 -14.11 7.42 0.99
C PHE A 103 -13.51 7.38 2.39
N PHE A 104 -12.40 8.10 2.61
CA PHE A 104 -11.75 8.21 3.92
C PHE A 104 -12.70 8.72 5.00
N ALA A 105 -13.44 9.80 4.71
CA ALA A 105 -14.35 10.43 5.64
C ALA A 105 -15.47 9.50 6.11
N ALA A 106 -15.97 8.62 5.24
CA ALA A 106 -16.95 7.60 5.60
C ALA A 106 -16.32 6.39 6.30
N TYR A 107 -15.25 5.82 5.74
CA TYR A 107 -14.71 4.56 6.23
C TYR A 107 -14.09 4.66 7.63
N ARG A 108 -13.62 5.85 8.05
CA ARG A 108 -13.21 6.10 9.45
C ARG A 108 -14.38 6.04 10.45
N MET A 109 -15.61 6.31 9.98
CA MET A 109 -16.82 6.17 10.80
C MET A 109 -17.30 4.73 10.84
N LEU A 110 -17.10 4.00 9.74
CA LEU A 110 -17.44 2.58 9.65
C LEU A 110 -16.49 1.71 10.47
N ILE A 111 -15.23 2.09 10.61
CA ILE A 111 -14.18 1.25 11.22
C ILE A 111 -13.68 1.90 12.50
N GLN A 112 -14.13 1.38 13.63
CA GLN A 112 -13.85 1.95 14.95
C GLN A 112 -13.45 0.88 15.98
N SER A 113 -13.30 -0.39 15.63
CA SER A 113 -12.86 -1.43 16.58
C SER A 113 -11.58 -2.16 16.16
N PRO A 114 -10.74 -2.57 17.11
CA PRO A 114 -9.63 -3.48 16.82
C PRO A 114 -10.04 -4.81 16.19
N ASP A 115 -11.23 -5.34 16.50
CA ASP A 115 -11.75 -6.54 15.84
C ASP A 115 -12.00 -6.33 14.35
N GLN A 116 -12.48 -5.14 13.95
CA GLN A 116 -12.59 -4.77 12.55
C GLN A 116 -11.22 -4.70 11.89
N LEU A 117 -10.20 -4.17 12.60
CA LEU A 117 -8.82 -4.16 12.12
C LEU A 117 -8.28 -5.57 11.87
N ARG A 118 -8.55 -6.53 12.76
CA ARG A 118 -8.16 -7.93 12.55
C ARG A 118 -8.86 -8.54 11.35
N GLN A 119 -10.17 -8.34 11.23
CA GLN A 119 -10.94 -8.84 10.07
C GLN A 119 -10.40 -8.26 8.77
N LEU A 120 -10.14 -6.95 8.72
CA LEU A 120 -9.59 -6.30 7.52
C LEU A 120 -8.17 -6.78 7.20
N ALA A 121 -7.32 -7.02 8.19
CA ALA A 121 -6.00 -7.58 7.96
C ALA A 121 -6.09 -8.96 7.28
N TRP A 122 -7.01 -9.83 7.72
CA TRP A 122 -7.28 -11.10 7.04
C TRP A 122 -7.85 -10.91 5.63
N ILE A 123 -8.75 -9.94 5.45
CA ILE A 123 -9.34 -9.62 4.13
C ILE A 123 -8.28 -9.13 3.14
N VAL A 124 -7.24 -8.43 3.59
CA VAL A 124 -6.11 -8.06 2.72
C VAL A 124 -5.24 -9.28 2.39
N THR A 125 -5.05 -10.19 3.34
CA THR A 125 -4.15 -11.35 3.17
C THR A 125 -4.75 -12.49 2.34
N ILE A 126 -6.04 -12.81 2.50
CA ILE A 126 -6.69 -13.96 1.84
C ILE A 126 -6.63 -13.89 0.30
N PRO A 127 -7.00 -12.76 -0.35
CA PRO A 127 -6.96 -12.64 -1.80
C PRO A 127 -5.55 -12.68 -2.37
N ALA A 128 -4.51 -12.50 -1.55
CA ALA A 128 -3.14 -12.55 -2.01
C ALA A 128 -2.71 -13.94 -2.50
N LEU A 129 -3.28 -15.03 -1.95
CA LEU A 129 -2.95 -16.38 -2.37
C LEU A 129 -3.23 -16.61 -3.87
N PRO A 130 -4.47 -16.44 -4.37
CA PRO A 130 -4.72 -16.60 -5.80
C PRO A 130 -3.92 -15.61 -6.66
N ILE A 131 -3.68 -14.38 -6.20
CA ILE A 131 -2.83 -13.40 -6.93
C ILE A 131 -1.40 -13.91 -7.08
N MET A 132 -0.81 -14.46 -6.02
CA MET A 132 0.53 -15.02 -6.04
C MET A 132 0.60 -16.25 -6.95
N LEU A 133 -0.39 -17.14 -6.89
CA LEU A 133 -0.46 -18.31 -7.78
C LEU A 133 -0.60 -17.90 -9.25
N LEU A 134 -1.43 -16.90 -9.55
CA LEU A 134 -1.55 -16.33 -10.89
C LEU A 134 -0.23 -15.75 -11.37
N GLY A 135 0.46 -14.94 -10.55
CA GLY A 135 1.75 -14.41 -10.98
C GLY A 135 2.87 -15.45 -11.06
N LEU A 136 2.81 -16.55 -10.31
CA LEU A 136 3.71 -17.69 -10.54
C LEU A 136 3.42 -18.37 -11.87
N SER A 137 2.14 -18.61 -12.19
CA SER A 137 1.75 -19.13 -13.52
C SER A 137 2.20 -18.20 -14.64
N GLN A 138 2.14 -16.89 -14.40
CA GLN A 138 2.60 -15.86 -15.33
C GLN A 138 4.08 -16.01 -15.69
N MET A 139 4.92 -16.38 -14.71
CA MET A 139 6.35 -16.60 -14.95
C MET A 139 6.62 -17.82 -15.85
N PHE A 140 5.69 -18.77 -15.94
CA PHE A 140 5.75 -19.90 -16.88
C PHE A 140 5.15 -19.59 -18.27
N GLY A 141 4.94 -18.30 -18.59
CA GLY A 141 4.44 -17.87 -19.90
C GLY A 141 2.92 -17.82 -20.02
N TRP A 142 2.18 -18.06 -18.92
CA TRP A 142 0.73 -17.90 -18.95
C TRP A 142 0.37 -16.42 -18.92
N GLY A 143 -0.66 -16.05 -19.67
CA GLY A 143 -1.17 -14.69 -19.71
C GLY A 143 -2.56 -14.66 -20.29
N THR A 144 -3.32 -13.62 -19.95
CA THR A 144 -4.69 -13.45 -20.41
C THR A 144 -5.04 -11.98 -20.36
N THR A 145 -5.82 -11.54 -21.33
CA THR A 145 -6.34 -10.18 -21.40
C THR A 145 -7.81 -10.26 -21.74
N ILE A 146 -8.64 -9.70 -20.88
CA ILE A 146 -10.07 -9.55 -21.06
C ILE A 146 -10.34 -8.05 -21.17
N PRO A 147 -10.65 -7.53 -22.38
CA PRO A 147 -10.97 -6.12 -22.57
C PRO A 147 -12.28 -5.76 -21.88
N LEU A 148 -12.38 -4.51 -21.43
CA LEU A 148 -13.59 -3.94 -20.85
C LEU A 148 -14.43 -3.33 -21.98
N PHE A 149 -15.21 -4.17 -22.67
CA PHE A 149 -16.00 -3.75 -23.83
C PHE A 149 -15.11 -2.99 -24.86
N ASP A 150 -15.70 -2.08 -25.63
CA ASP A 150 -14.99 -1.24 -26.62
C ASP A 150 -14.36 0.02 -26.01
N THR A 151 -14.17 0.07 -24.68
CA THR A 151 -13.75 1.30 -23.97
C THR A 151 -12.23 1.49 -23.89
N GLY A 152 -11.44 0.60 -24.50
CA GLY A 152 -9.98 0.60 -24.40
C GLY A 152 -9.41 0.20 -23.03
N GLY A 153 -10.26 -0.06 -22.03
CA GLY A 153 -9.88 -0.58 -20.73
C GLY A 153 -9.82 -2.12 -20.69
N TYR A 154 -9.38 -2.68 -19.56
CA TYR A 154 -9.31 -4.12 -19.34
C TYR A 154 -10.03 -4.51 -18.04
N LEU A 155 -10.90 -5.51 -18.12
CA LEU A 155 -11.47 -6.17 -16.94
C LEU A 155 -10.39 -6.99 -16.22
N TRP A 156 -9.53 -7.63 -17.00
CA TRP A 156 -8.43 -8.44 -16.49
C TRP A 156 -7.25 -8.40 -17.46
N GLN A 157 -6.03 -8.18 -16.97
CA GLN A 157 -4.83 -8.15 -17.80
C GLN A 157 -3.66 -8.78 -17.04
N MET A 158 -3.05 -9.79 -17.65
CA MET A 158 -1.88 -10.50 -17.16
C MET A 158 -0.97 -10.78 -18.35
N HIS A 159 0.17 -10.09 -18.40
CA HIS A 159 1.15 -10.23 -19.48
C HIS A 159 1.96 -11.53 -19.32
N PRO A 160 2.06 -12.40 -20.34
CA PRO A 160 2.98 -13.55 -20.31
C PRO A 160 4.39 -13.14 -19.88
N HIS A 161 5.03 -13.93 -19.02
CA HIS A 161 6.39 -13.68 -18.50
C HIS A 161 6.56 -12.40 -17.66
N GLY A 162 5.47 -11.74 -17.29
CA GLY A 162 5.51 -10.55 -16.44
C GLY A 162 5.69 -9.24 -17.20
N HIS A 163 5.59 -8.13 -16.47
CA HIS A 163 5.76 -6.80 -17.02
C HIS A 163 6.42 -5.86 -15.99
N PRO A 164 7.62 -5.32 -16.25
CA PRO A 164 8.47 -5.56 -17.43
C PRO A 164 8.85 -7.03 -17.59
N LEU A 165 9.29 -7.45 -18.79
CA LEU A 165 9.61 -8.84 -19.09
C LEU A 165 10.54 -9.45 -18.03
N GLY A 166 10.21 -10.64 -17.55
CA GLY A 166 10.96 -11.35 -16.50
C GLY A 166 10.65 -10.88 -15.07
N ARG A 167 9.73 -9.93 -14.88
CA ARG A 167 9.32 -9.43 -13.56
C ARG A 167 7.84 -9.70 -13.33
N MET A 168 7.54 -10.47 -12.30
CA MET A 168 6.17 -10.83 -11.93
C MET A 168 5.30 -9.57 -11.73
N SER A 169 4.14 -9.52 -12.38
CA SER A 169 3.19 -8.40 -12.30
C SER A 169 1.75 -8.84 -12.04
N ALA A 170 1.44 -10.13 -12.22
CA ALA A 170 0.13 -10.75 -12.04
C ALA A 170 -0.99 -9.87 -12.65
N VAL A 171 -2.08 -9.70 -11.91
CA VAL A 171 -3.24 -8.89 -12.31
C VAL A 171 -3.03 -7.38 -12.17
N PHE A 172 -1.84 -6.95 -11.76
CA PHE A 172 -1.53 -5.53 -11.50
C PHE A 172 -0.91 -4.80 -12.70
N ALA A 173 -0.83 -5.45 -13.87
CA ALA A 173 -0.27 -4.95 -15.14
C ALA A 173 1.21 -4.55 -15.11
N HIS A 174 1.78 -4.22 -13.96
CA HIS A 174 3.19 -3.89 -13.79
C HIS A 174 3.74 -4.42 -12.45
N ALA A 175 5.04 -4.73 -12.43
CA ALA A 175 5.70 -5.38 -11.30
C ALA A 175 5.74 -4.52 -10.02
N ASN A 176 5.87 -3.20 -10.15
CA ASN A 176 5.97 -2.32 -8.98
C ASN A 176 4.63 -2.19 -8.21
N PRO A 177 3.46 -2.00 -8.86
CA PRO A 177 2.19 -2.09 -8.17
C PRO A 177 1.95 -3.46 -7.50
N LEU A 178 2.26 -4.57 -8.16
CA LEU A 178 2.20 -5.89 -7.51
C LEU A 178 3.10 -5.94 -6.27
N ALA A 179 4.34 -5.46 -6.39
CA ALA A 179 5.29 -5.47 -5.28
C ALA A 179 4.80 -4.64 -4.08
N ALA A 180 4.20 -3.48 -4.33
CA ALA A 180 3.60 -2.65 -3.27
C ALA A 180 2.41 -3.34 -2.60
N TYR A 181 1.57 -4.05 -3.36
CA TYR A 181 0.47 -4.85 -2.80
C TYR A 181 1.00 -6.01 -1.95
N LEU A 182 1.95 -6.80 -2.48
CA LEU A 182 2.54 -7.93 -1.78
C LEU A 182 3.30 -7.47 -0.53
N GLN A 183 3.97 -6.32 -0.55
CA GLN A 183 4.59 -5.74 0.63
C GLN A 183 3.54 -5.42 1.72
N MET A 184 2.38 -4.89 1.34
CA MET A 184 1.28 -4.66 2.29
C MET A 184 0.77 -5.97 2.88
N VAL A 185 0.55 -6.99 2.05
CA VAL A 185 0.17 -8.35 2.47
C VAL A 185 1.21 -8.94 3.42
N PHE A 186 2.50 -8.77 3.12
CA PHE A 186 3.60 -9.24 3.94
C PHE A 186 3.57 -8.61 5.33
N ILE A 187 3.41 -7.29 5.42
CA ILE A 187 3.30 -6.56 6.70
C ILE A 187 2.07 -7.02 7.50
N PHE A 188 0.91 -7.17 6.85
CA PHE A 188 -0.29 -7.66 7.55
C PHE A 188 -0.15 -9.10 8.02
N SER A 189 0.51 -9.96 7.25
CA SER A 189 0.76 -11.35 7.63
C SER A 189 1.71 -11.44 8.82
N LEU A 190 2.80 -10.66 8.82
CA LEU A 190 3.69 -10.51 9.98
C LEU A 190 2.92 -9.99 11.20
N GLY A 191 2.12 -8.95 11.02
CA GLY A 191 1.33 -8.34 12.07
C GLY A 191 0.29 -9.28 12.68
N LEU A 192 -0.38 -10.10 11.87
CA LEU A 192 -1.32 -11.12 12.34
C LEU A 192 -0.62 -12.23 13.12
N ILE A 193 0.57 -12.68 12.68
CA ILE A 193 1.37 -13.65 13.45
C ILE A 193 1.80 -13.03 14.79
N ALA A 194 2.31 -11.80 14.76
CA ALA A 194 2.72 -11.03 15.94
C ALA A 194 1.57 -10.81 16.93
N ASP A 195 0.38 -10.48 16.43
CA ASP A 195 -0.84 -10.30 17.22
C ASP A 195 -1.27 -11.61 17.89
N ARG A 196 -1.23 -12.73 17.15
CA ARG A 196 -1.51 -14.07 17.71
C ARG A 196 -0.47 -14.52 18.72
N TYR A 197 0.81 -14.23 18.49
CA TYR A 197 1.87 -14.53 19.44
C TYR A 197 1.65 -13.79 20.77
N GLN A 198 1.31 -12.50 20.72
CA GLN A 198 1.02 -11.71 21.91
C GLN A 198 -0.23 -12.19 22.65
N GLN A 199 -1.30 -12.57 21.93
CA GLN A 199 -2.48 -13.19 22.54
C GLN A 199 -2.15 -14.53 23.22
N ALA A 200 -1.35 -15.38 22.59
CA ALA A 200 -0.93 -16.66 23.17
C ALA A 200 -0.06 -16.48 24.41
N LYS A 201 0.79 -15.46 24.44
CA LYS A 201 1.57 -15.08 25.62
C LYS A 201 0.69 -14.61 26.78
N ALA A 202 -0.40 -13.90 26.48
CA ALA A 202 -1.35 -13.41 27.47
C ALA A 202 -2.35 -14.48 27.95
N THR A 203 -2.59 -15.53 27.18
CA THR A 203 -3.60 -16.56 27.46
C THR A 203 -2.99 -17.97 27.38
N PRO A 204 -2.63 -18.60 28.51
CA PRO A 204 -1.91 -19.89 28.54
C PRO A 204 -2.60 -21.07 27.84
N THR A 205 -3.93 -21.03 27.70
CA THR A 205 -4.70 -22.07 26.99
C THR A 205 -4.53 -21.99 25.48
N LEU A 206 -4.16 -20.82 24.94
CA LEU A 206 -3.98 -20.60 23.51
C LEU A 206 -2.58 -21.05 23.08
N LYS A 207 -2.49 -22.24 22.49
CA LYS A 207 -1.22 -22.78 21.99
C LYS A 207 -0.92 -22.23 20.60
N PHE A 208 -0.01 -21.26 20.52
CA PHE A 208 0.40 -20.58 19.28
C PHE A 208 0.67 -21.55 18.11
N TRP A 209 1.56 -22.52 18.29
CA TRP A 209 1.95 -23.49 17.25
C TRP A 209 0.87 -24.50 16.86
N LYS A 210 -0.20 -24.63 17.67
CA LYS A 210 -1.34 -25.49 17.37
C LYS A 210 -2.42 -24.79 16.56
N ALA A 211 -2.34 -23.46 16.39
CA ALA A 211 -3.34 -22.71 15.63
C ALA A 211 -3.12 -22.86 14.12
N PRO A 212 -4.07 -23.43 13.35
CA PRO A 212 -3.94 -23.60 11.89
C PRO A 212 -3.71 -22.26 11.16
N ALA A 213 -4.26 -21.17 11.71
CA ALA A 213 -4.07 -19.83 11.19
C ALA A 213 -2.59 -19.41 11.14
N VAL A 214 -1.76 -19.81 12.11
CA VAL A 214 -0.33 -19.46 12.14
C VAL A 214 0.42 -20.15 11.00
N TRP A 215 0.11 -21.42 10.73
CA TRP A 215 0.70 -22.17 9.63
C TRP A 215 0.28 -21.61 8.27
N TRP A 216 -1.00 -21.29 8.11
CA TRP A 216 -1.48 -20.63 6.89
C TRP A 216 -0.79 -19.29 6.65
N LEU A 217 -0.66 -18.44 7.68
CA LEU A 217 0.06 -17.18 7.58
C LEU A 217 1.55 -17.39 7.27
N GLY A 218 2.17 -18.44 7.81
CA GLY A 218 3.54 -18.83 7.48
C GLY A 218 3.72 -19.20 6.01
N VAL A 219 2.78 -19.98 5.44
CA VAL A 219 2.76 -20.31 4.00
C VAL A 219 2.59 -19.04 3.16
N ILE A 220 1.67 -18.15 3.55
CA ILE A 220 1.49 -16.87 2.84
C ILE A 220 2.76 -16.01 2.90
N LEU A 221 3.43 -15.90 4.04
CA LEU A 221 4.68 -15.16 4.16
C LEU A 221 5.79 -15.76 3.29
N GLY A 222 5.93 -17.08 3.28
CA GLY A 222 6.92 -17.76 2.44
C GLY A 222 6.66 -17.51 0.95
N LEU A 223 5.43 -17.73 0.50
CA LEU A 223 5.02 -17.50 -0.89
C LEU A 223 5.15 -16.02 -1.27
N CYS A 224 4.76 -15.11 -0.38
CA CYS A 224 4.86 -13.67 -0.59
C CYS A 224 6.32 -13.22 -0.69
N SER A 225 7.23 -13.80 0.09
CA SER A 225 8.67 -13.52 0.00
C SER A 225 9.24 -13.92 -1.36
N ILE A 226 8.87 -15.11 -1.86
CA ILE A 226 9.26 -15.58 -3.20
C ILE A 226 8.71 -14.62 -4.26
N CYS A 227 7.42 -14.29 -4.20
CA CYS A 227 6.79 -13.40 -5.18
C CYS A 227 7.37 -11.98 -5.15
N LEU A 228 7.69 -11.46 -3.96
CA LEU A 228 8.39 -10.18 -3.81
C LEU A 228 9.74 -10.20 -4.50
N ILE A 229 10.52 -11.28 -4.36
CA ILE A 229 11.78 -11.47 -5.11
C ILE A 229 11.49 -11.46 -6.61
N LEU A 230 10.50 -12.22 -7.09
CA LEU A 230 10.13 -12.29 -8.51
C LEU A 230 9.64 -10.97 -9.12
N THR A 231 9.12 -10.03 -8.32
CA THR A 231 8.79 -8.67 -8.82
C THR A 231 10.04 -7.84 -9.18
N SER A 232 11.21 -8.23 -8.69
CA SER A 232 12.48 -7.48 -8.83
C SER A 232 12.40 -6.00 -8.42
N SER A 233 11.54 -5.69 -7.44
CA SER A 233 11.35 -4.34 -6.91
C SER A 233 12.22 -4.11 -5.67
N ARG A 234 13.35 -3.42 -5.85
CA ARG A 234 14.29 -3.07 -4.76
C ARG A 234 13.60 -2.34 -3.61
N GLY A 235 12.67 -1.44 -3.93
CA GLY A 235 11.90 -0.68 -2.93
C GLY A 235 11.05 -1.61 -2.05
N ALA A 236 10.37 -2.59 -2.64
CA ALA A 236 9.56 -3.53 -1.88
C ALA A 236 10.41 -4.44 -1.00
N TRP A 237 11.58 -4.89 -1.48
CA TRP A 237 12.51 -5.69 -0.68
C TRP A 237 12.98 -4.91 0.55
N GLY A 238 13.39 -3.66 0.34
CA GLY A 238 13.81 -2.77 1.43
C GLY A 238 12.73 -2.61 2.49
N VAL A 239 11.47 -2.38 2.08
CA VAL A 239 10.36 -2.24 3.03
C VAL A 239 9.99 -3.57 3.71
N ALA A 240 10.03 -4.70 3.00
CA ALA A 240 9.79 -6.01 3.60
C ALA A 240 10.84 -6.33 4.68
N ILE A 241 12.12 -6.05 4.41
CA ILE A 241 13.21 -6.19 5.39
C ILE A 241 13.00 -5.23 6.56
N ALA A 242 12.78 -3.93 6.29
CA ALA A 242 12.61 -2.93 7.33
C ALA A 242 11.41 -3.25 8.25
N SER A 243 10.27 -3.64 7.69
CA SER A 243 9.09 -4.04 8.47
C SER A 243 9.36 -5.29 9.32
N SER A 244 10.09 -6.27 8.79
CA SER A 244 10.50 -7.46 9.55
C SER A 244 11.39 -7.09 10.75
N LEU A 245 12.34 -6.18 10.56
CA LEU A 245 13.19 -5.67 11.63
C LEU A 245 12.38 -4.90 12.69
N VAL A 246 11.44 -4.06 12.26
CA VAL A 246 10.57 -3.32 13.17
C VAL A 246 9.73 -4.26 14.03
N PHE A 247 9.12 -5.30 13.45
CA PHE A 247 8.40 -6.32 14.23
C PHE A 247 9.34 -7.13 15.14
N THR A 248 10.54 -7.46 14.67
CA THR A 248 11.56 -8.16 15.46
C THR A 248 11.92 -7.37 16.72
N ILE A 249 12.19 -6.07 16.58
CA ILE A 249 12.47 -5.16 17.69
C ILE A 249 11.24 -5.04 18.60
N TYR A 250 10.05 -4.86 18.02
CA TYR A 250 8.80 -4.77 18.78
C TYR A 250 8.53 -6.02 19.63
N GLN A 251 8.89 -7.21 19.15
CA GLN A 251 8.74 -8.48 19.87
C GLN A 251 9.91 -8.80 20.80
N GLY A 252 11.03 -8.07 20.73
CA GLY A 252 12.25 -8.35 21.49
C GLY A 252 13.08 -9.53 20.95
N TRP A 253 12.95 -9.89 19.67
CA TRP A 253 13.65 -11.03 19.05
C TRP A 253 15.01 -10.62 18.46
N TYR A 254 15.86 -9.95 19.25
CA TYR A 254 17.09 -9.30 18.75
C TYR A 254 18.11 -10.24 18.06
N TRP A 255 18.05 -11.55 18.28
CA TRP A 255 18.91 -12.51 17.55
C TRP A 255 18.62 -12.53 16.04
N ILE A 256 17.36 -12.34 15.64
CA ILE A 256 16.96 -12.25 14.21
C ILE A 256 17.58 -11.00 13.58
N LEU A 257 17.64 -9.89 14.32
CA LEU A 257 18.30 -8.67 13.86
C LEU A 257 19.78 -8.92 13.54
N GLY A 258 20.48 -9.70 14.37
CA GLY A 258 21.87 -10.12 14.11
C GLY A 258 22.01 -10.89 12.80
N ILE A 259 21.14 -11.88 12.56
CA ILE A 259 21.17 -12.70 11.34
C ILE A 259 20.87 -11.85 10.09
N VAL A 260 19.81 -11.03 10.12
CA VAL A 260 19.44 -10.18 8.98
C VAL A 260 20.52 -9.16 8.67
N THR A 261 21.15 -8.59 9.69
CA THR A 261 22.27 -7.65 9.53
C THR A 261 23.50 -8.34 8.92
N ALA A 262 23.80 -9.58 9.33
CA ALA A 262 24.90 -10.35 8.75
C ALA A 262 24.64 -10.65 7.26
N ILE A 263 23.45 -11.15 6.91
CA ILE A 263 23.07 -11.44 5.51
C ILE A 263 23.08 -10.16 4.67
N GLY A 264 22.50 -9.07 5.17
CA GLY A 264 22.47 -7.78 4.50
C GLY A 264 23.88 -7.25 4.24
N THR A 265 24.76 -7.33 5.22
CA THR A 265 26.17 -6.95 5.09
C THR A 265 26.87 -7.77 4.01
N VAL A 266 26.66 -9.09 3.96
CA VAL A 266 27.24 -9.96 2.93
C VAL A 266 26.76 -9.57 1.53
N ILE A 267 25.46 -9.35 1.35
CA ILE A 267 24.88 -8.95 0.05
C ILE A 267 25.39 -7.57 -0.39
N LEU A 268 25.39 -6.59 0.51
CA LEU A 268 25.88 -5.24 0.21
C LEU A 268 27.39 -5.22 -0.06
N SER A 269 28.16 -6.06 0.64
CA SER A 269 29.59 -6.21 0.38
C SER A 269 29.84 -6.86 -0.99
N ALA A 270 29.05 -7.87 -1.39
CA ALA A 270 29.12 -8.42 -2.75
C ALA A 270 28.78 -7.38 -3.84
N ALA A 271 27.93 -6.40 -3.52
CA ALA A 271 27.57 -5.31 -4.41
C ALA A 271 28.68 -4.24 -4.50
N TYR A 272 29.18 -3.76 -3.36
CA TYR A 272 29.95 -2.50 -3.28
C TYR A 272 31.35 -2.60 -2.67
N ALA A 273 31.76 -3.71 -2.05
CA ALA A 273 33.08 -3.80 -1.43
C ALA A 273 34.20 -3.64 -2.48
N PRO A 274 35.37 -3.09 -2.12
CA PRO A 274 36.53 -3.08 -3.00
C PRO A 274 37.15 -4.49 -3.14
N ALA A 275 37.98 -4.68 -4.16
CA ALA A 275 38.84 -5.85 -4.25
C ALA A 275 39.87 -5.84 -3.09
N PRO A 276 40.26 -7.01 -2.54
CA PRO A 276 39.93 -8.37 -2.99
C PRO A 276 38.64 -8.96 -2.40
N LEU A 277 37.94 -8.26 -1.50
CA LEU A 277 36.79 -8.81 -0.76
C LEU A 277 35.56 -9.08 -1.65
N LYS A 278 35.40 -8.31 -2.73
CA LYS A 278 34.24 -8.35 -3.62
C LYS A 278 34.03 -9.71 -4.31
N GLU A 279 35.08 -10.25 -4.93
CA GLU A 279 34.96 -11.43 -5.80
C GLU A 279 34.61 -12.73 -5.05
N PRO A 280 35.23 -13.04 -3.87
CA PRO A 280 34.81 -14.18 -3.06
C PRO A 280 33.36 -14.07 -2.57
N LEU A 281 32.85 -12.86 -2.32
CA LEU A 281 31.46 -12.68 -1.92
C LEU A 281 30.50 -12.86 -3.09
N ARG A 282 30.89 -12.47 -4.31
CA ARG A 282 30.09 -12.67 -5.53
C ARG A 282 29.99 -14.14 -5.95
N SER A 283 30.91 -15.01 -5.52
CA SER A 283 30.78 -16.46 -5.74
C SER A 283 29.75 -17.12 -4.82
N ILE A 284 29.45 -16.51 -3.67
CA ILE A 284 28.46 -17.00 -2.70
C ILE A 284 27.09 -16.36 -2.95
N VAL A 285 27.05 -15.03 -3.16
CA VAL A 285 25.80 -14.29 -3.33
C VAL A 285 25.33 -14.39 -4.78
N PRO A 286 24.11 -14.90 -5.06
CA PRO A 286 23.61 -15.02 -6.42
C PRO A 286 23.64 -13.67 -7.17
N ARG A 287 24.11 -13.71 -8.43
CA ARG A 287 24.22 -12.53 -9.31
C ARG A 287 22.99 -11.65 -9.30
N TYR A 288 21.82 -12.27 -9.29
CA TYR A 288 20.53 -11.59 -9.24
C TYR A 288 20.46 -10.50 -8.16
N PHE A 289 20.94 -10.75 -6.95
CA PHE A 289 20.82 -9.79 -5.84
C PHE A 289 21.80 -8.63 -5.98
N TRP A 290 23.10 -8.91 -6.09
CA TRP A 290 24.09 -7.85 -6.12
C TRP A 290 24.03 -7.04 -7.43
N ALA A 291 23.81 -7.68 -8.59
CA ALA A 291 23.71 -6.98 -9.87
C ALA A 291 22.43 -6.15 -9.99
N ARG A 292 21.35 -6.52 -9.27
CA ARG A 292 20.14 -5.67 -9.18
C ARG A 292 20.43 -4.39 -8.42
N ILE A 293 21.17 -4.52 -7.32
CA ILE A 293 21.50 -3.41 -6.42
C ILE A 293 22.43 -2.44 -7.13
N THR A 294 23.48 -2.93 -7.81
CA THR A 294 24.43 -2.11 -8.56
C THR A 294 23.92 -1.63 -9.93
N ASP A 295 22.73 -2.05 -10.35
CA ASP A 295 22.14 -1.80 -11.67
C ASP A 295 22.93 -2.41 -12.85
N GLU A 296 23.92 -3.28 -12.59
CA GLU A 296 24.69 -4.05 -13.57
C GLU A 296 23.82 -5.02 -14.41
N MET A 297 22.56 -5.24 -14.03
CA MET A 297 21.60 -5.96 -14.88
C MET A 297 21.05 -5.13 -16.04
N TYR A 298 21.27 -3.81 -16.07
CA TYR A 298 20.76 -2.91 -17.09
C TYR A 298 21.84 -1.91 -17.55
N PRO A 299 22.97 -2.38 -18.12
CA PRO A 299 24.11 -1.54 -18.46
C PRO A 299 23.77 -0.48 -19.51
N ASP A 300 22.86 -0.78 -20.43
CA ASP A 300 22.50 0.09 -21.57
C ASP A 300 21.30 1.01 -21.27
N ARG A 301 20.95 1.22 -19.99
CA ARG A 301 19.80 2.07 -19.65
C ARG A 301 20.11 3.54 -20.00
N PRO A 302 19.30 4.22 -20.82
CA PRO A 302 19.46 5.64 -21.10
C PRO A 302 19.44 6.48 -19.82
N GLU A 303 20.24 7.55 -19.75
CA GLU A 303 20.29 8.44 -18.59
C GLU A 303 18.90 9.03 -18.27
N ALA A 304 18.14 9.38 -19.30
CA ALA A 304 16.77 9.87 -19.19
C ALA A 304 15.78 8.83 -18.58
N MET A 305 16.14 7.55 -18.51
CA MET A 305 15.34 6.54 -17.80
C MET A 305 15.78 6.36 -16.34
N THR A 306 16.82 7.07 -15.89
CA THR A 306 17.25 7.02 -14.48
C THR A 306 16.31 7.81 -13.59
N ARG A 307 16.14 7.36 -12.35
CA ARG A 307 15.34 8.09 -11.34
C ARG A 307 15.91 9.46 -11.05
N VAL A 308 17.24 9.62 -11.05
CA VAL A 308 17.89 10.90 -10.79
C VAL A 308 17.54 11.94 -11.85
N ALA A 309 17.55 11.57 -13.14
CA ALA A 309 17.12 12.46 -14.22
C ALA A 309 15.65 12.88 -14.07
N GLN A 310 14.77 11.91 -13.79
CA GLN A 310 13.35 12.16 -13.58
C GLN A 310 13.07 13.06 -12.36
N TRP A 311 13.79 12.85 -11.26
CA TRP A 311 13.66 13.65 -10.05
C TRP A 311 14.12 15.09 -10.26
N LYS A 312 15.26 15.27 -10.94
CA LYS A 312 15.74 16.60 -11.33
C LYS A 312 14.72 17.32 -12.20
N PHE A 313 14.13 16.63 -13.18
CA PHE A 313 13.09 17.22 -14.03
C PHE A 313 11.84 17.63 -13.24
N ALA A 314 11.30 16.74 -12.39
CA ALA A 314 10.14 17.06 -11.56
C ALA A 314 10.41 18.23 -10.59
N TRP A 315 11.63 18.30 -10.06
CA TRP A 315 12.06 19.43 -9.24
C TRP A 315 12.11 20.74 -10.03
N ASN A 316 12.66 20.72 -11.25
CA ASN A 316 12.67 21.89 -12.14
C ASN A 316 11.25 22.36 -12.48
N LEU A 317 10.32 21.43 -12.73
CA LEU A 317 8.90 21.76 -12.93
C LEU A 317 8.30 22.43 -11.69
N THR A 318 8.61 21.92 -10.50
CA THR A 318 8.16 22.50 -9.22
C THR A 318 8.68 23.92 -9.07
N GLN A 319 9.95 24.17 -9.39
CA GLN A 319 10.54 25.51 -9.32
C GLN A 319 9.93 26.48 -10.34
N ALA A 320 9.53 25.99 -11.52
CA ALA A 320 8.92 26.82 -12.55
C ALA A 320 7.49 27.27 -12.21
N ARG A 321 6.72 26.45 -11.48
CA ARG A 321 5.35 26.79 -11.03
C ARG A 321 5.12 26.35 -9.57
N PRO A 322 5.73 27.03 -8.58
CA PRO A 322 5.78 26.53 -7.21
C PRO A 322 4.42 26.56 -6.49
N ILE A 323 3.51 27.45 -6.88
CA ILE A 323 2.22 27.63 -6.18
C ILE A 323 1.16 26.69 -6.75
N THR A 324 1.00 26.67 -8.07
CA THR A 324 -0.07 25.93 -8.75
C THR A 324 0.40 24.60 -9.33
N GLY A 325 1.70 24.41 -9.56
CA GLY A 325 2.20 23.30 -10.36
C GLY A 325 1.72 23.37 -11.81
N TRP A 326 1.82 22.23 -12.49
CA TRP A 326 1.51 22.05 -13.90
C TRP A 326 0.19 21.30 -14.17
N GLY A 327 -0.61 21.04 -13.13
CA GLY A 327 -1.80 20.20 -13.19
C GLY A 327 -1.48 18.71 -13.07
N LEU A 328 -2.46 17.91 -12.64
CA LEU A 328 -2.33 16.45 -12.59
C LEU A 328 -2.10 15.86 -13.98
N GLN A 329 -1.41 14.72 -14.03
CA GLN A 329 -1.03 14.02 -15.27
C GLN A 329 -0.09 14.78 -16.24
N SER A 330 0.45 15.93 -15.83
CA SER A 330 1.31 16.76 -16.69
C SER A 330 2.74 16.25 -16.86
N PHE A 331 3.27 15.48 -15.90
CA PHE A 331 4.67 15.02 -15.92
C PHE A 331 5.02 14.27 -17.21
N GLY A 332 4.20 13.29 -17.62
CA GLY A 332 4.53 12.45 -18.78
C GLY A 332 4.65 13.22 -20.09
N PRO A 333 3.63 14.02 -20.48
CA PRO A 333 3.70 14.85 -21.68
C PRO A 333 4.88 15.83 -21.65
N LEU A 334 5.11 16.50 -20.51
CA LEU A 334 6.21 17.45 -20.37
C LEU A 334 7.58 16.76 -20.45
N TYR A 335 7.72 15.57 -19.86
CA TYR A 335 8.97 14.82 -19.90
C TYR A 335 9.28 14.29 -21.30
N GLN A 336 8.25 13.81 -22.02
CA GLN A 336 8.40 13.31 -23.39
C GLN A 336 8.86 14.42 -24.35
N GLN A 337 8.35 15.65 -24.20
CA GLN A 337 8.78 16.79 -25.02
C GLN A 337 10.28 17.05 -24.93
N VAL A 338 10.89 16.84 -23.76
CA VAL A 338 12.31 17.15 -23.52
C VAL A 338 13.21 15.92 -23.75
N SER A 339 12.79 14.75 -23.29
CA SER A 339 13.61 13.53 -23.33
C SER A 339 13.38 12.64 -24.54
N GLN A 340 12.32 12.91 -25.33
CA GLN A 340 11.82 12.04 -26.40
C GLN A 340 11.43 10.63 -25.93
N ILE A 341 11.32 10.41 -24.60
CA ILE A 341 10.93 9.14 -23.98
C ILE A 341 9.68 9.38 -23.15
N TRP A 342 8.67 8.53 -23.35
CA TRP A 342 7.47 8.56 -22.51
C TRP A 342 7.72 7.86 -21.16
N LEU A 343 7.50 8.60 -20.07
CA LEU A 343 7.44 8.07 -18.71
C LEU A 343 6.25 8.68 -17.98
N GLY A 344 5.40 7.86 -17.37
CA GLY A 344 4.16 8.37 -16.76
C GLY A 344 4.38 9.26 -15.53
N TYR A 345 5.46 9.07 -14.78
CA TYR A 345 5.70 9.74 -13.49
C TYR A 345 7.17 9.64 -13.02
N PRO A 346 7.65 10.52 -12.12
CA PRO A 346 9.07 10.60 -11.74
C PRO A 346 9.54 9.55 -10.71
N HIS A 347 8.79 8.48 -10.46
CA HIS A 347 9.10 7.50 -9.40
C HIS A 347 9.41 8.11 -8.01
N ASN A 348 8.72 9.20 -7.64
CA ASN A 348 8.72 9.80 -6.31
C ASN A 348 7.43 10.60 -6.14
N LEU A 349 6.55 10.16 -5.23
CA LEU A 349 5.22 10.75 -5.04
C LEU A 349 5.29 12.22 -4.60
N LEU A 350 6.24 12.59 -3.75
CA LEU A 350 6.39 13.98 -3.28
C LEU A 350 6.78 14.90 -4.44
N LEU A 351 7.77 14.51 -5.23
CA LEU A 351 8.20 15.28 -6.39
C LEU A 351 7.11 15.37 -7.46
N MET A 352 6.38 14.28 -7.69
CA MET A 352 5.25 14.29 -8.62
C MET A 352 4.13 15.23 -8.16
N LEU A 353 3.76 15.19 -6.88
CA LEU A 353 2.68 16.03 -6.38
C LEU A 353 3.10 17.49 -6.32
N SER A 354 4.33 17.79 -5.93
CA SER A 354 4.83 19.17 -5.94
C SER A 354 4.94 19.75 -7.36
N SER A 355 5.34 18.95 -8.36
CA SER A 355 5.33 19.40 -9.76
C SER A 355 3.93 19.59 -10.31
N ASN A 356 2.99 18.72 -9.94
CA ASN A 356 1.65 18.71 -10.52
C ASN A 356 0.67 19.66 -9.81
N LEU A 357 0.75 19.75 -8.49
CA LEU A 357 -0.20 20.46 -7.64
C LEU A 357 0.37 21.74 -7.00
N GLY A 358 1.68 21.95 -7.14
CA GLY A 358 2.41 22.97 -6.41
C GLY A 358 2.74 22.57 -4.98
N ILE A 359 3.65 23.33 -4.38
CA ILE A 359 4.14 23.15 -3.02
C ILE A 359 3.01 23.33 -1.98
N PRO A 360 2.12 24.35 -2.05
CA PRO A 360 1.08 24.54 -1.05
C PRO A 360 0.11 23.36 -0.93
N ALA A 361 -0.40 22.86 -2.06
CA ALA A 361 -1.31 21.70 -2.08
C ALA A 361 -0.63 20.44 -1.55
N THR A 362 0.63 20.24 -1.95
CA THR A 362 1.44 19.10 -1.53
C THR A 362 1.68 19.12 -0.01
N ILE A 363 2.10 20.27 0.54
CA ILE A 363 2.28 20.44 1.99
C ILE A 363 0.94 20.23 2.71
N ALA A 364 -0.17 20.77 2.20
CA ALA A 364 -1.47 20.59 2.81
C ALA A 364 -1.87 19.11 2.87
N LEU A 365 -1.72 18.37 1.76
CA LEU A 365 -2.05 16.94 1.70
C LEU A 365 -1.16 16.10 2.63
N PHE A 366 0.17 16.24 2.50
CA PHE A 366 1.12 15.49 3.34
C PHE A 366 1.04 15.91 4.81
N GLY A 367 0.75 17.17 5.12
CA GLY A 367 0.53 17.67 6.46
C GLY A 367 -0.71 17.05 7.11
N LEU A 368 -1.82 16.90 6.37
CA LEU A 368 -3.02 16.22 6.86
C LEU A 368 -2.77 14.73 7.12
N VAL A 369 -2.10 14.04 6.20
CA VAL A 369 -1.72 12.62 6.37
C VAL A 369 -0.76 12.48 7.55
N GLY A 370 0.27 13.32 7.63
CA GLY A 370 1.24 13.37 8.72
C GLY A 370 0.57 13.60 10.07
N TRP A 371 -0.38 14.52 10.15
CA TRP A 371 -1.19 14.75 11.36
C TRP A 371 -1.94 13.50 11.81
N ILE A 372 -2.63 12.80 10.90
CA ILE A 372 -3.34 11.55 11.24
C ILE A 372 -2.37 10.50 11.79
N LEU A 373 -1.19 10.36 11.18
CA LEU A 373 -0.17 9.43 11.65
C LEU A 373 0.41 9.84 13.00
N SER A 374 0.65 11.13 13.24
CA SER A 374 1.09 11.62 14.55
C SER A 374 0.07 11.28 15.63
N GLN A 375 -1.23 11.47 15.37
CA GLN A 375 -2.28 11.10 16.31
C GLN A 375 -2.34 9.57 16.53
N GLY A 376 -2.16 8.78 15.47
CA GLY A 376 -2.06 7.33 15.57
C GLY A 376 -0.87 6.87 16.40
N THR A 377 0.31 7.45 16.18
CA THR A 377 1.52 7.15 16.96
C THR A 377 1.37 7.57 18.43
N LEU A 378 0.81 8.74 18.71
CA LEU A 378 0.53 9.17 20.08
C LEU A 378 -0.41 8.21 20.80
N LEU A 379 -1.45 7.71 20.11
CA LEU A 379 -2.30 6.66 20.66
C LEU A 379 -1.52 5.36 20.90
N PHE A 380 -0.68 4.93 19.96
CA PHE A 380 0.14 3.71 20.11
C PHE A 380 1.10 3.77 21.32
N LEU A 381 1.68 4.95 21.58
CA LEU A 381 2.55 5.18 22.73
C LEU A 381 1.77 5.20 24.05
N ASN A 382 0.55 5.75 24.04
CA ASN A 382 -0.33 5.84 25.21
C ASN A 382 -1.53 4.88 25.11
N PHE A 383 -1.30 3.66 24.63
CA PHE A 383 -2.39 2.77 24.26
C PHE A 383 -3.24 2.39 25.49
N PRO A 384 -4.58 2.53 25.45
CA PRO A 384 -5.42 2.30 26.62
C PRO A 384 -5.23 0.90 27.22
N LEU A 385 -5.14 0.81 28.55
CA LEU A 385 -4.93 -0.47 29.26
C LEU A 385 -6.00 -1.52 28.90
N GLN A 386 -7.26 -1.09 28.77
CA GLN A 386 -8.39 -1.92 28.35
C GLN A 386 -8.23 -2.55 26.95
N TRP A 387 -7.42 -1.94 26.08
CA TRP A 387 -7.13 -2.43 24.73
C TRP A 387 -5.69 -2.92 24.59
N ARG A 388 -4.97 -3.17 25.68
CA ARG A 388 -3.53 -3.50 25.60
C ARG A 388 -3.25 -4.75 24.77
N SER A 389 -4.15 -5.73 24.77
CA SER A 389 -4.10 -6.92 23.90
C SER A 389 -4.23 -6.59 22.41
N GLU A 390 -4.79 -5.43 22.08
CA GLU A 390 -5.12 -4.96 20.74
C GLU A 390 -4.01 -4.08 20.13
N ARG A 391 -2.99 -3.76 20.93
CA ARG A 391 -1.94 -2.82 20.55
C ARG A 391 -1.17 -3.29 19.30
N THR A 392 -0.92 -4.60 19.18
CA THR A 392 -0.15 -5.17 18.08
C THR A 392 -0.89 -5.09 16.74
N ILE A 393 -2.20 -5.34 16.72
CA ILE A 393 -2.97 -5.16 15.48
C ILE A 393 -2.99 -3.68 15.07
N PHE A 394 -3.19 -2.75 16.00
CA PHE A 394 -3.13 -1.33 15.67
C PHE A 394 -1.75 -0.88 15.17
N PHE A 395 -0.68 -1.36 15.81
CA PHE A 395 0.70 -1.13 15.37
C PHE A 395 0.94 -1.63 13.94
N THR A 396 0.35 -2.77 13.56
CA THR A 396 0.44 -3.31 12.20
C THR A 396 -0.07 -2.32 11.15
N TYR A 397 -1.15 -1.60 11.42
CA TYR A 397 -1.68 -0.59 10.48
C TYR A 397 -0.74 0.62 10.35
N LEU A 398 -0.11 1.06 11.45
CA LEU A 398 0.91 2.12 11.40
C LEU A 398 2.10 1.69 10.53
N ILE A 399 2.60 0.46 10.71
CA ILE A 399 3.72 -0.07 9.93
C ILE A 399 3.33 -0.29 8.47
N ALA A 400 2.12 -0.76 8.18
CA ALA A 400 1.63 -0.94 6.82
C ALA A 400 1.57 0.39 6.07
N PHE A 401 1.04 1.45 6.70
CA PHE A 401 1.00 2.78 6.09
C PHE A 401 2.39 3.42 5.97
N ALA A 402 3.24 3.29 6.99
CA ALA A 402 4.62 3.76 6.93
C ALA A 402 5.40 3.07 5.80
N GLY A 403 5.26 1.76 5.66
CA GLY A 403 5.84 1.01 4.55
C GLY A 403 5.33 1.48 3.18
N PHE A 404 4.05 1.82 3.08
CA PHE A 404 3.47 2.39 1.86
C PHE A 404 4.06 3.77 1.52
N ILE A 405 4.29 4.64 2.51
CA ILE A 405 4.97 5.92 2.33
C ILE A 405 6.39 5.70 1.83
N VAL A 406 7.18 4.86 2.51
CA VAL A 406 8.59 4.59 2.16
C VAL A 406 8.69 4.07 0.73
N PHE A 407 7.79 3.17 0.33
CA PHE A 407 7.74 2.69 -1.05
C PHE A 407 7.54 3.84 -2.05
N ASN A 408 6.59 4.74 -1.75
CA ASN A 408 6.23 5.89 -2.60
C ASN A 408 7.23 7.07 -2.57
N ILE A 409 8.28 7.01 -1.73
CA ILE A 409 9.43 7.91 -1.86
C ILE A 409 10.30 7.47 -3.06
N THR A 410 10.28 6.19 -3.40
CA THR A 410 11.10 5.60 -4.46
C THR A 410 10.31 5.12 -5.67
N ASP A 411 9.00 5.31 -5.67
CA ASP A 411 8.10 5.01 -6.78
C ASP A 411 6.79 5.83 -6.67
N VAL A 412 5.88 5.70 -7.62
CA VAL A 412 4.51 6.22 -7.52
C VAL A 412 3.54 5.09 -7.75
N THR A 413 3.10 4.46 -6.66
CA THR A 413 2.05 3.44 -6.69
C THR A 413 0.76 3.89 -6.02
N ALA A 414 0.78 5.04 -5.34
CA ALA A 414 -0.38 5.63 -4.72
C ALA A 414 -1.47 6.12 -5.68
N LEU A 415 -1.19 6.20 -6.98
CA LEU A 415 -2.20 6.51 -7.99
C LEU A 415 -2.81 5.25 -8.64
N GLU A 416 -2.29 4.05 -8.34
CA GLU A 416 -2.91 2.82 -8.81
C GLU A 416 -4.17 2.55 -7.97
N LEU A 417 -5.30 2.27 -8.64
CA LEU A 417 -6.63 2.22 -8.02
C LEU A 417 -6.69 1.30 -6.80
N ARG A 418 -6.13 0.08 -6.89
CA ARG A 418 -6.18 -0.87 -5.78
C ARG A 418 -5.37 -0.37 -4.60
N LEU A 419 -4.15 0.08 -4.86
CA LEU A 419 -3.23 0.53 -3.82
C LEU A 419 -3.69 1.83 -3.16
N ASN A 420 -4.21 2.78 -3.94
CA ASN A 420 -4.79 4.02 -3.46
C ASN A 420 -5.95 3.72 -2.48
N THR A 421 -6.87 2.84 -2.88
CA THR A 421 -8.01 2.44 -2.04
C THR A 421 -7.56 1.80 -0.73
N HIS A 422 -6.58 0.89 -0.77
CA HIS A 422 -6.06 0.27 0.46
C HIS A 422 -5.32 1.27 1.34
N ALA A 423 -4.55 2.20 0.76
CA ALA A 423 -3.86 3.23 1.54
C ALA A 423 -4.85 4.13 2.28
N TRP A 424 -5.89 4.64 1.61
CA TRP A 424 -6.93 5.43 2.27
C TRP A 424 -7.73 4.61 3.28
N LEU A 425 -7.96 3.32 3.03
CA LEU A 425 -8.60 2.43 3.99
C LEU A 425 -7.76 2.30 5.27
N ILE A 426 -6.45 2.05 5.13
CA ILE A 426 -5.53 1.94 6.27
C ILE A 426 -5.49 3.25 7.05
N LEU A 427 -5.43 4.39 6.36
CA LEU A 427 -5.48 5.70 7.01
C LEU A 427 -6.81 5.93 7.74
N ALA A 428 -7.93 5.52 7.14
CA ALA A 428 -9.26 5.57 7.74
C ALA A 428 -9.35 4.67 8.98
N CYS A 429 -8.78 3.46 8.95
CA CYS A 429 -8.66 2.56 10.08
C CYS A 429 -7.91 3.21 11.24
N ILE A 430 -6.73 3.79 10.98
CA ILE A 430 -5.92 4.47 12.00
C ILE A 430 -6.74 5.60 12.64
N CYS A 431 -7.35 6.45 11.80
CA CYS A 431 -8.11 7.60 12.26
C CYS A 431 -9.37 7.20 13.04
N GLY A 432 -10.09 6.16 12.61
CA GLY A 432 -11.30 5.68 13.27
C GLY A 432 -11.04 5.08 14.66
N ILE A 433 -9.93 4.38 14.85
CA ILE A 433 -9.51 3.93 16.21
C ILE A 433 -9.14 5.11 17.10
N VAL A 434 -8.41 6.10 16.56
CA VAL A 434 -8.06 7.33 17.30
C VAL A 434 -9.32 8.08 17.73
N ASP A 435 -10.30 8.21 16.83
CA ASP A 435 -11.57 8.88 17.13
C ASP A 435 -12.33 8.19 18.26
N ARG A 436 -12.40 6.86 18.25
CA ARG A 436 -13.08 6.11 19.31
C ARG A 436 -12.32 6.16 20.64
N ALA A 437 -10.98 6.14 20.60
CA ALA A 437 -10.18 6.27 21.81
C ALA A 437 -10.44 7.62 22.50
N LYS A 438 -10.59 8.70 21.72
CA LYS A 438 -10.90 10.05 22.21
C LYS A 438 -12.36 10.26 22.65
N SER A 439 -13.30 9.44 22.19
CA SER A 439 -14.70 9.52 22.65
C SER A 439 -14.95 8.77 23.95
N ASN A 440 -14.05 7.85 24.31
CA ASN A 440 -14.19 6.96 25.46
C ASN A 440 -13.32 7.34 26.67
N GLY A 441 -12.41 8.29 26.51
CA GLY A 441 -11.62 8.90 27.58
C GLY A 441 -11.95 10.38 27.64
#